data_AF-A0A661QB18-F1
#
_entry.id   AF-A0A661QB18-F1
#
_cell.length_a   1.000
_cell.length_b   1.000
_cell.length_c   1.000
_cell.angle_alpha   90.00
_cell.angle_beta   90.00
_cell.angle_gamma   90.00
#
_symmetry.space_group_name_H-M   'P 1'
#
loop_
_entity.id
_entity.type
_entity.pdbx_description
1 polymer ?
#
loop_
_entity_poly.entity_id
_entity_poly.type
_entity_poly.pdbx_seq_one_letter_code
_entity_poly.pdbx_strand_id
1 'polypeptide(L)' 'MQSVDFFTPVVDDPYQYGQIAAANALSDLFAVGARPLTALNLVSFPIDCLETDILVKILQGGAERVHAAGAVIAGGHS' A
#
# COMPACT_ATOMS: atom_id res chain seq x y z
N MET A 1 11.87 4.97 -12.92
CA MET A 1 11.15 3.68 -13.04
C MET A 1 9.83 3.82 -12.30
N GLN A 2 8.77 3.19 -12.81
CA GLN A 2 7.45 3.15 -12.20
C GLN A 2 6.98 1.69 -12.25
N SER A 3 6.33 1.23 -11.18
CA SER A 3 5.54 -0.02 -11.18
C SER A 3 4.24 0.23 -10.41
N VAL A 4 3.24 -0.62 -10.65
CA VAL A 4 1.93 -0.55 -10.01
C VAL A 4 1.43 -1.96 -9.77
N ASP A 5 0.96 -2.20 -8.55
CA ASP A 5 0.31 -3.47 -8.19
C ASP A 5 -0.74 -3.21 -7.08
N PHE A 6 -1.82 -3.97 -7.12
CA PHE A 6 -2.89 -3.99 -6.11
C PHE A 6 -3.65 -5.31 -6.20
N PHE A 7 -4.17 -5.80 -5.08
CA PHE A 7 -4.87 -7.08 -5.01
C PHE A 7 -5.83 -7.09 -3.82
N THR A 8 -6.79 -8.02 -3.83
CA THR A 8 -7.77 -8.22 -2.74
C THR A 8 -7.09 -8.68 -1.44
N PRO A 9 -7.71 -8.48 -0.25
CA PRO A 9 -7.12 -8.91 1.03
C PRO A 9 -6.69 -10.38 1.05
N VAL A 10 -5.47 -10.63 1.54
CA VAL A 10 -4.87 -11.98 1.69
C VAL A 10 -4.77 -12.43 3.15
N VAL A 11 -5.05 -11.52 4.08
CA VAL A 11 -5.07 -11.73 5.53
C VAL A 11 -6.21 -10.92 6.13
N ASP A 12 -6.69 -11.33 7.31
CA ASP A 12 -7.82 -10.69 7.99
C ASP A 12 -7.45 -9.37 8.66
N ASP A 13 -6.20 -9.24 9.14
CA ASP A 13 -5.75 -8.02 9.81
C ASP A 13 -5.53 -6.90 8.78
N PRO A 14 -6.29 -5.79 8.84
CA PRO A 14 -6.24 -4.76 7.81
C PRO A 14 -4.89 -4.05 7.74
N TYR A 15 -4.25 -3.86 8.89
CA TYR A 15 -2.94 -3.19 8.97
C TYR A 15 -1.84 -4.07 8.35
N GLN A 16 -1.82 -5.37 8.64
CA GLN A 16 -0.92 -6.33 8.00
C GLN A 16 -1.19 -6.42 6.50
N TYR A 17 -2.45 -6.44 6.07
CA TYR A 17 -2.77 -6.41 4.64
C TYR A 17 -2.17 -5.18 3.96
N GLY A 18 -2.31 -3.98 4.55
CA GLY A 18 -1.68 -2.76 4.03
C GLY A 18 -0.15 -2.85 3.92
N GLN A 19 0.51 -3.42 4.94
CA GLN A 19 1.94 -3.67 4.93
C GLN A 19 2.36 -4.62 3.80
N ILE A 20 1.60 -5.71 3.59
CA ILE A 20 1.88 -6.71 2.55
C ILE A 20 1.69 -6.11 1.16
N ALA A 21 0.58 -5.39 0.94
CA ALA A 21 0.28 -4.75 -0.34
C ALA A 21 1.36 -3.75 -0.75
N ALA A 22 1.78 -2.87 0.18
CA ALA A 22 2.85 -1.92 -0.08
C ALA A 22 4.21 -2.62 -0.32
N ALA A 23 4.55 -3.65 0.46
CA ALA A 23 5.79 -4.39 0.27
C ALA A 23 5.85 -5.07 -1.11
N ASN A 24 4.74 -5.65 -1.55
CA ASN A 24 4.61 -6.29 -2.86
C ASN A 24 4.78 -5.27 -4.00
N ALA A 25 4.05 -4.15 -3.96
CA ALA A 25 4.16 -3.10 -4.98
C ALA A 25 5.57 -2.48 -5.08
N LEU A 26 6.30 -2.38 -3.95
CA LEU A 26 7.69 -1.90 -3.93
C LEU A 26 8.70 -2.94 -4.44
N SER A 27 8.35 -4.23 -4.40
CA SER A 27 9.28 -5.31 -4.70
C SER A 27 9.81 -5.29 -6.13
N ASP A 28 9.00 -4.85 -7.11
CA ASP A 28 9.43 -4.69 -8.51
C ASP A 28 10.58 -3.70 -8.67
N LEU A 29 10.56 -2.61 -7.90
CA LEU A 29 11.65 -1.63 -7.91
C LEU A 29 12.92 -2.26 -7.34
N PHE A 30 12.80 -2.98 -6.23
CA PHE A 30 13.95 -3.66 -5.63
C PHE A 30 14.50 -4.78 -6.51
N ALA A 31 13.64 -5.51 -7.24
CA ALA A 31 14.02 -6.63 -8.10
C ALA A 31 14.99 -6.23 -9.22
N VAL A 32 14.96 -4.96 -9.64
CA VAL A 32 15.86 -4.43 -10.67
C VAL A 32 16.95 -3.49 -10.10
N GLY A 33 17.10 -3.42 -8.78
CA GLY A 33 18.06 -2.55 -8.11
C GLY A 33 17.68 -1.06 -8.08
N ALA A 34 16.42 -0.71 -8.35
CA ALA A 34 15.94 0.66 -8.21
C ALA A 34 15.64 1.00 -6.74
N ARG A 35 15.76 2.28 -6.39
CA ARG A 35 15.40 2.80 -5.07
C ARG A 35 14.04 3.50 -5.14
N PRO A 36 13.04 3.10 -4.33
CA PRO A 36 11.77 3.82 -4.23
C PRO A 36 11.97 5.24 -3.70
N LEU A 37 11.24 6.21 -4.27
CA LEU A 37 11.26 7.61 -3.84
C LEU A 37 9.87 8.09 -3.43
N THR A 38 8.87 7.76 -4.23
CA THR A 38 7.48 8.17 -4.03
C THR A 38 6.54 7.00 -4.29
N ALA A 39 5.39 6.98 -3.62
CA ALA A 39 4.28 6.07 -3.86
C ALA A 39 2.95 6.83 -3.91
N LEU A 40 1.97 6.27 -4.62
CA LEU A 40 0.59 6.74 -4.66
C LEU A 40 -0.34 5.59 -4.25
N ASN A 41 -1.31 5.86 -3.40
CA ASN A 41 -2.31 4.85 -3.03
C ASN A 41 -3.30 4.64 -4.18
N LEU A 42 -3.62 3.38 -4.48
CA LEU A 42 -4.75 2.98 -5.31
C LEU A 42 -5.70 2.16 -4.43
N VAL A 43 -6.89 2.71 -4.17
CA VAL A 43 -7.85 2.13 -3.24
C VAL A 43 -9.12 1.77 -4.01
N SER A 44 -9.65 0.60 -3.73
CA SER A 44 -11.02 0.22 -4.07
C SER A 44 -11.62 -0.43 -2.83
N PHE A 45 -12.58 0.25 -2.19
CA PHE A 45 -13.07 -0.13 -0.86
C PHE A 45 -14.60 -0.01 -0.80
N PRO A 46 -15.33 -1.05 -0.38
CA PRO A 46 -16.79 -1.05 -0.35
C PRO A 46 -17.33 -0.30 0.88
N ILE A 47 -17.43 1.02 0.79
CA ILE A 47 -17.84 1.91 1.89
C ILE A 47 -19.24 1.63 2.45
N ASP A 48 -20.14 1.03 1.66
CA ASP A 48 -21.50 0.69 2.10
C ASP A 48 -21.54 -0.58 2.97
N CYS A 49 -20.47 -1.38 2.94
CA CYS A 49 -20.42 -2.69 3.60
C CYS A 49 -19.38 -2.75 4.73
N LEU A 50 -18.39 -1.87 4.73
CA LEU A 50 -17.26 -1.92 5.65
C LEU A 50 -17.02 -0.56 6.31
N GLU A 51 -16.67 -0.60 7.60
CA GLU A 51 -16.35 0.59 8.38
C GLU A 51 -15.08 1.28 7.86
N THR A 52 -15.08 2.61 7.79
CA THR A 52 -13.94 3.40 7.31
C THR A 52 -12.67 3.19 8.14
N ASP A 53 -12.80 2.81 9.41
CA ASP A 53 -11.66 2.50 10.29
C ASP A 53 -10.83 1.31 9.76
N ILE A 54 -11.44 0.38 9.03
CA ILE A 54 -10.72 -0.70 8.35
C ILE A 54 -9.81 -0.10 7.28
N LEU A 55 -10.32 0.80 6.43
CA LEU A 55 -9.53 1.49 5.42
C LEU A 55 -8.38 2.30 6.06
N VAL A 56 -8.63 2.99 7.17
CA VAL A 56 -7.60 3.73 7.90
C VAL A 56 -6.45 2.81 8.33
N LYS A 57 -6.76 1.63 8.89
CA LYS A 57 -5.74 0.65 9.29
C LYS A 57 -4.92 0.13 8.10
N ILE A 58 -5.57 -0.13 6.95
CA ILE A 58 -4.87 -0.53 5.71
C ILE A 58 -3.89 0.56 5.28
N LEU A 59 -4.35 1.81 5.23
CA LEU A 59 -3.51 2.94 4.82
C LEU A 59 -2.36 3.20 5.80
N GLN A 60 -2.57 3.00 7.11
CA GLN A 60 -1.52 3.08 8.12
C GLN A 60 -0.43 2.02 7.90
N GLY A 61 -0.83 0.77 7.67
CA GLY A 61 0.11 -0.31 7.40
C GLY A 61 0.92 -0.08 6.11
N GLY A 62 0.26 0.36 5.05
CA GLY A 62 0.93 0.72 3.79
C GLY A 62 1.90 1.89 3.97
N ALA A 63 1.48 2.94 4.69
CA ALA A 63 2.31 4.13 4.93
C ALA A 63 3.59 3.81 5.72
N GLU A 64 3.50 3.00 6.76
CA GLU A 64 4.67 2.60 7.53
C GLU A 64 5.63 1.74 6.68
N ARG A 65 5.11 0.82 5.86
CA ARG A 65 5.96 0.05 4.93
C ARG A 65 6.68 0.92 3.92
N VAL A 66 5.99 1.89 3.33
CA VAL A 66 6.57 2.85 2.37
C VAL A 66 7.64 3.71 3.06
N HIS A 67 7.37 4.17 4.28
CA HIS A 67 8.33 4.92 5.08
C HIS A 67 9.59 4.10 5.40
N ALA A 68 9.43 2.84 5.80
CA ALA A 68 10.53 1.91 6.07
C ALA A 68 11.40 1.65 4.82
N ALA A 69 10.82 1.73 3.62
CA ALA A 69 11.53 1.64 2.35
C ALA A 69 12.26 2.95 1.95
N GLY A 70 12.14 4.01 2.74
CA GLY A 70 12.77 5.31 2.47
C GLY A 70 12.06 6.13 1.40
N ALA A 71 10.78 5.84 1.13
CA ALA A 71 9.93 6.57 0.19
C ALA A 71 8.83 7.34 0.92
N VAL A 72 8.13 8.21 0.19
CA VAL A 72 7.00 9.00 0.71
C VAL A 72 5.72 8.70 -0.06
N ILE A 73 4.60 8.66 0.65
CA ILE A 73 3.28 8.66 0.00
C ILE A 73 2.97 10.09 -0.44
N ALA A 74 2.74 10.29 -1.74
CA ALA A 74 2.50 11.60 -2.36
C ALA A 74 1.02 11.87 -2.67
N GLY A 75 0.12 11.00 -2.24
CA GLY A 75 -1.32 11.08 -2.51
C GLY A 75 -1.89 9.73 -2.92
N GLY A 76 -2.98 9.76 -3.68
CA GLY A 76 -3.61 8.55 -4.20
C GLY A 76 -4.98 8.81 -4.82
N HIS A 77 -5.66 7.73 -5.17
CA HIS A 77 -7.04 7.73 -5.62
C HIS A 77 -7.81 6.58 -4.99
N SER A 78 -9.11 6.77 -4.81
CA SER A 78 -10.06 5.87 -4.16
C SER A 78 -11.38 5.85 -4.90
#